data_AF-A0A1E5QSZ2-F1
#
_entry.id   AF-A0A1E5QSZ2-F1
#
_cell.length_a   1.000
_cell.length_b   1.000
_cell.length_c   1.000
_cell.angle_alpha   90.00
_cell.angle_beta   90.00
_cell.angle_gamma   90.00
#
_symmetry.space_group_name_H-M   'P 1'
#
loop_
_entity.id
_entity.type
_entity.pdbx_description
1 polymer ?
#
loop_
_entity_poly.entity_id
_entity_poly.type
_entity_poly.pdbx_seq_one_letter_code
_entity_poly.pdbx_strand_id
1 'polypeptide(L)'
;NKQADLEMLNISAATGEIDLLYGDESGFCQWSEQGYSYYFQGEQKRQEQTKRRGKRLSIIGLWQPLVQFFYSLVIGSFKSDDFINLMDEQSKIASESGRMRVIVLDNGSIHTSKIAKEKYSQWEEKGLFLFFLPPYCSEMNNIELEWQHLKRDQLAGQMFETEKELACHVIWGLEHRGEKGQYSVDFVNVRPHLHSFT
;
A
#
# COMPACT_ATOMS: atom_id res chain seq x y z
N ASN A 1 25.02 7.80 0.76
CA ASN A 1 24.58 6.76 1.73
C ASN A 1 23.07 6.82 1.64
N LYS A 2 22.39 5.70 1.35
CA LYS A 2 20.94 5.69 1.07
C LYS A 2 20.08 6.38 2.12
N GLN A 3 20.50 6.35 3.39
CA GLN A 3 19.80 7.07 4.46
C GLN A 3 19.90 8.60 4.29
N ALA A 4 21.10 9.12 4.03
CA ALA A 4 21.29 10.55 3.75
C ALA A 4 20.57 10.98 2.46
N ASP A 5 20.58 10.11 1.43
CA ASP A 5 19.88 10.38 0.18
C ASP A 5 18.36 10.48 0.42
N LEU A 6 17.78 9.59 1.24
CA LEU A 6 16.38 9.63 1.64
C LEU A 6 16.06 10.87 2.49
N GLU A 7 16.95 11.28 3.38
CA GLU A 7 16.80 12.50 4.18
C GLU A 7 16.73 13.75 3.29
N MET A 8 17.59 13.83 2.27
CA MET A 8 17.54 14.91 1.27
C MET A 8 16.21 14.91 0.50
N LEU A 9 15.72 13.75 0.08
CA LEU A 9 14.40 13.64 -0.57
C LEU A 9 13.27 14.13 0.35
N ASN A 10 13.31 13.80 1.64
CA ASN A 10 12.33 14.28 2.61
C ASN A 10 12.36 15.81 2.76
N ILE A 11 13.56 16.41 2.77
CA ILE A 11 13.72 17.87 2.82
C ILE A 11 13.15 18.52 1.55
N SER A 12 13.45 17.98 0.36
CA SER A 12 12.89 18.48 -0.91
C SER A 12 11.36 18.32 -0.96
N ALA A 13 10.82 17.24 -0.40
CA ALA A 13 9.37 17.06 -0.30
C ALA A 13 8.74 18.07 0.67
N ALA A 14 9.35 18.31 1.83
CA ALA A 14 8.88 19.26 2.83
C ALA A 14 8.94 20.72 2.35
N THR A 15 9.89 21.04 1.47
CA THR A 15 9.99 22.36 0.80
C THR A 15 9.07 22.48 -0.42
N GLY A 16 8.39 21.40 -0.82
CA GLY A 16 7.48 21.40 -1.95
C GLY A 16 8.17 21.37 -3.32
N GLU A 17 9.44 20.98 -3.38
CA GLU A 17 10.16 20.83 -4.65
C GLU A 17 9.74 19.56 -5.40
N ILE A 18 9.41 18.49 -4.66
CA ILE A 18 9.08 17.17 -5.20
C ILE A 18 7.82 16.59 -4.56
N ASP A 19 7.19 15.65 -5.24
CA ASP A 19 6.24 14.73 -4.63
C ASP A 19 6.98 13.45 -4.20
N LEU A 20 7.04 13.18 -2.89
CA LEU A 20 7.67 11.98 -2.34
C LEU A 20 6.60 11.02 -1.82
N LEU A 21 6.54 9.82 -2.39
CA LEU A 21 5.61 8.77 -1.98
C LEU A 21 6.37 7.54 -1.47
N TYR A 22 5.78 6.85 -0.51
CA TYR A 22 6.27 5.59 0.04
C TYR A 22 5.39 4.45 -0.46
N GLY A 23 5.98 3.48 -1.14
CA GLY A 23 5.29 2.33 -1.71
C GLY A 23 5.59 1.04 -0.99
N ASP A 24 4.57 0.21 -0.78
CA ASP A 24 4.71 -1.13 -0.20
C ASP A 24 3.47 -1.99 -0.45
N GLU A 25 3.62 -3.29 -0.23
CA GLU A 25 2.56 -4.28 -0.32
C GLU A 25 2.22 -4.88 1.04
N SER A 26 0.93 -4.94 1.33
CA SER A 26 0.43 -5.68 2.48
C SER A 26 -0.62 -6.68 2.06
N GLY A 27 -1.04 -7.54 3.00
CA GLY A 27 -2.20 -8.35 2.74
C GLY A 27 -2.91 -8.80 4.00
N PHE A 28 -4.16 -9.14 3.75
CA PHE A 28 -5.19 -9.34 4.74
C PHE A 28 -5.83 -10.70 4.53
N CYS A 29 -6.22 -11.31 5.63
CA CYS A 29 -6.93 -12.58 5.65
C CYS A 29 -8.32 -12.37 6.21
N GLN A 30 -9.26 -13.25 5.83
CA GLN A 30 -10.61 -13.22 6.39
C GLN A 30 -10.62 -13.54 7.88
N TRP A 31 -9.63 -14.30 8.34
CA TRP A 31 -9.46 -14.62 9.75
C TRP A 31 -8.54 -13.61 10.40
N SER A 32 -9.00 -12.98 11.48
CA SER A 32 -8.12 -12.17 12.34
C SER A 32 -6.98 -13.02 12.86
N GLU A 33 -5.79 -12.43 12.89
CA GLU A 33 -4.68 -12.98 13.64
C GLU A 33 -5.02 -13.03 15.13
N GLN A 34 -4.43 -14.00 15.85
CA GLN A 34 -4.64 -14.14 17.28
C GLN A 34 -3.91 -13.00 18.01
N GLY A 35 -4.65 -11.94 18.33
CA GLY A 35 -4.16 -10.82 19.13
C GLY A 35 -4.38 -11.01 20.63
N TYR A 36 -3.68 -10.22 21.44
CA TYR A 36 -3.96 -10.10 22.87
C TYR A 36 -5.33 -9.43 23.08
N SER A 37 -6.17 -9.98 23.95
CA SER A 37 -7.47 -9.38 24.31
C SER A 37 -7.84 -9.76 25.74
N TYR A 38 -8.66 -8.92 26.37
CA TYR A 38 -9.21 -9.21 27.69
C TYR A 38 -10.41 -10.18 27.58
N TYR A 39 -10.58 -11.02 28.59
CA TYR A 39 -11.71 -11.93 28.76
C TYR A 39 -11.99 -12.09 30.26
N PHE A 40 -13.21 -12.47 30.63
CA PHE A 40 -13.57 -12.60 32.03
C PHE A 40 -12.82 -13.76 32.70
N GLN A 41 -12.40 -13.55 33.95
CA GLN A 41 -11.72 -14.57 34.72
C GLN A 41 -12.63 -15.79 34.91
N GLY A 42 -12.15 -16.97 34.50
CA GLY A 42 -12.92 -18.22 34.51
C GLY A 42 -13.55 -18.58 33.16
N GLU A 43 -13.52 -17.70 32.17
CA GLU A 43 -13.98 -17.99 30.81
C GLU A 43 -12.83 -18.34 29.86
N GLN A 44 -13.06 -19.24 28.91
CA GLN A 44 -12.12 -19.50 27.84
C GLN A 44 -12.34 -18.50 26.71
N LYS A 45 -11.28 -17.81 26.28
CA LYS A 45 -11.30 -16.98 25.08
C LYS A 45 -11.77 -17.80 23.87
N ARG A 46 -12.79 -17.29 23.17
CA ARG A 46 -13.31 -17.87 21.92
C ARG A 46 -13.37 -16.78 20.86
N GLN A 47 -12.96 -17.14 19.64
CA GLN A 47 -13.24 -16.38 18.44
C GLN A 47 -13.92 -17.36 17.48
N GLU A 48 -15.18 -17.08 17.15
CA GLU A 48 -15.94 -17.89 16.20
C GLU A 48 -15.27 -17.80 14.83
N GLN A 49 -14.85 -18.94 14.29
CA GLN A 49 -14.22 -19.01 12.97
C GLN A 49 -15.30 -19.11 11.90
N THR A 50 -15.11 -18.39 10.80
CA THR A 50 -15.93 -18.61 9.60
C THR A 50 -15.58 -19.97 8.98
N LYS A 51 -16.50 -20.53 8.19
CA LYS A 51 -16.37 -21.89 7.62
C LYS A 51 -15.13 -22.11 6.75
N ARG A 52 -14.50 -21.04 6.25
CA ARG A 52 -13.33 -21.08 5.37
C ARG A 52 -12.37 -19.95 5.72
N ARG A 53 -11.08 -20.19 5.55
CA ARG A 53 -10.00 -19.19 5.72
C ARG A 53 -9.96 -18.13 4.60
N GLY A 54 -10.53 -18.47 3.44
CA GLY A 54 -10.58 -17.59 2.27
C GLY A 54 -9.29 -17.50 1.47
N LYS A 55 -9.35 -16.69 0.41
CA LYS A 55 -8.16 -16.22 -0.29
C LYS A 55 -7.63 -14.94 0.37
N ARG A 56 -6.31 -14.75 0.30
CA ARG A 56 -5.66 -13.51 0.73
C ARG A 56 -6.12 -12.35 -0.15
N LEU A 57 -6.50 -11.25 0.48
CA LEU A 57 -6.64 -9.95 -0.18
C LEU A 57 -5.28 -9.24 -0.07
N SER A 58 -4.68 -8.86 -1.18
CA SER A 58 -3.44 -8.08 -1.18
C SER A 58 -3.74 -6.64 -1.58
N ILE A 59 -3.04 -5.72 -0.92
CA ILE A 59 -3.01 -4.30 -1.23
C ILE A 59 -1.60 -3.89 -1.66
N ILE A 60 -1.51 -3.01 -2.64
CA ILE A 60 -0.33 -2.20 -2.89
C ILE A 60 -0.74 -0.75 -2.66
N GLY A 61 0.02 -0.04 -1.85
CA GLY A 61 -0.25 1.36 -1.48
C GLY A 61 0.91 2.25 -1.88
N LEU A 62 0.60 3.49 -2.24
CA LEU A 62 1.56 4.59 -2.39
C LEU A 62 1.09 5.74 -1.51
N TRP A 63 1.83 6.03 -0.46
CA TRP A 63 1.46 7.04 0.51
C TRP A 63 2.35 8.28 0.40
N GLN A 64 1.73 9.42 0.13
CA GLN A 64 2.32 10.73 0.27
C GLN A 64 1.88 11.33 1.62
N PRO A 65 2.81 11.51 2.57
CA PRO A 65 2.46 12.02 3.90
C PRO A 65 1.64 13.30 3.84
N LEU A 66 0.48 13.31 4.52
CA LEU A 66 -0.44 14.46 4.65
C LEU A 66 -1.08 14.96 3.35
N VAL A 67 -0.92 14.26 2.22
CA VAL A 67 -1.44 14.71 0.92
C VAL A 67 -2.41 13.68 0.33
N GLN A 68 -1.92 12.48 0.07
CA GLN A 68 -2.67 11.50 -0.73
C GLN A 68 -2.20 10.06 -0.47
N PHE A 69 -3.11 9.11 -0.62
CA PHE A 69 -2.86 7.68 -0.53
C PHE A 69 -3.47 6.98 -1.75
N PHE A 70 -2.65 6.50 -2.66
CA PHE A 70 -3.10 5.66 -3.76
C PHE A 70 -3.08 4.19 -3.36
N TYR A 71 -4.06 3.42 -3.81
CA TYR A 71 -4.06 1.99 -3.54
C TYR A 71 -4.73 1.16 -4.63
N SER A 72 -4.33 -0.11 -4.69
CA SER A 72 -4.99 -1.11 -5.50
C SER A 72 -5.22 -2.38 -4.67
N LEU A 73 -6.30 -3.10 -4.98
CA LEU A 73 -6.67 -4.34 -4.30
C LEU A 73 -6.78 -5.49 -5.29
N VAL A 74 -6.21 -6.64 -4.93
CA VAL A 74 -6.35 -7.88 -5.69
C VAL A 74 -6.57 -9.07 -4.76
N ILE A 75 -7.40 -10.02 -5.18
CA ILE A 75 -7.41 -11.34 -4.55
C ILE A 75 -6.21 -12.14 -5.06
N GLY A 76 -5.43 -12.69 -4.14
CA GLY A 76 -4.17 -13.35 -4.42
C GLY A 76 -2.99 -12.38 -4.38
N SER A 77 -1.99 -12.60 -5.22
CA SER A 77 -0.77 -11.78 -5.24
C SER A 77 -0.75 -10.79 -6.39
N PHE A 78 -0.04 -9.67 -6.19
CA PHE A 78 0.35 -8.78 -7.28
C PHE A 78 1.40 -9.42 -8.18
N LYS A 79 1.39 -9.01 -9.44
CA LYS A 79 2.36 -9.36 -10.46
C LYS A 79 3.10 -8.10 -10.90
N SER A 80 4.23 -8.28 -11.57
CA SER A 80 4.99 -7.19 -12.17
C SER A 80 4.16 -6.33 -13.13
N ASP A 81 3.23 -6.91 -13.89
CA ASP A 81 2.32 -6.13 -14.76
C ASP A 81 1.39 -5.22 -13.96
N ASP A 82 0.92 -5.66 -12.79
CA ASP A 82 0.06 -4.84 -11.92
C ASP A 82 0.84 -3.64 -11.38
N PHE A 83 2.09 -3.87 -10.99
CA PHE A 83 3.02 -2.81 -10.56
C PHE A 83 3.31 -1.82 -11.70
N ILE A 84 3.57 -2.32 -12.92
CA ILE A 84 3.78 -1.47 -14.10
C ILE A 84 2.57 -0.60 -14.37
N ASN A 85 1.35 -1.17 -14.33
CA ASN A 85 0.12 -0.39 -14.54
C ASN A 85 -0.04 0.72 -13.48
N LEU A 86 0.28 0.42 -12.22
CA LEU A 86 0.26 1.42 -11.15
C LEU A 86 1.27 2.54 -11.41
N MET A 87 2.51 2.20 -11.75
CA MET A 87 3.57 3.18 -12.05
C MET A 87 3.28 3.97 -13.33
N ASP A 88 2.66 3.36 -14.33
CA ASP A 88 2.22 4.03 -15.56
C ASP A 88 1.20 5.14 -15.24
N GLU A 89 0.23 4.88 -14.35
CA GLU A 89 -0.69 5.93 -13.86
C GLU A 89 0.05 7.03 -13.09
N GLN A 90 0.97 6.67 -12.19
CA GLN A 90 1.76 7.66 -11.45
C GLN A 90 2.65 8.52 -12.36
N SER A 91 3.19 7.93 -13.44
CA SER A 91 4.00 8.65 -14.42
C SER A 91 3.17 9.67 -15.20
N LYS A 92 1.88 9.39 -15.46
CA LYS A 92 0.97 10.37 -16.08
C LYS A 92 0.75 11.54 -15.15
N ILE A 93 0.47 11.29 -13.87
CA ILE A 93 0.27 12.35 -12.88
C ILE A 93 1.53 13.22 -12.73
N ALA A 94 2.72 12.61 -12.70
CA ALA A 94 3.98 13.35 -12.68
C ALA A 94 4.13 14.24 -13.93
N SER A 95 3.86 13.70 -15.11
CA SER A 95 3.93 14.44 -16.37
C SER A 95 2.90 15.58 -16.46
N GLU A 96 1.68 15.38 -15.97
CA GLU A 96 0.60 16.36 -16.00
C GLU A 96 0.82 17.49 -14.99
N SER A 97 1.33 17.16 -13.80
CA SER A 97 1.66 18.15 -12.78
C SER A 97 2.94 18.94 -13.09
N GLY A 98 3.83 18.38 -13.92
CA GLY A 98 5.15 18.92 -14.21
C GLY A 98 6.10 18.91 -13.00
N ARG A 99 5.72 18.25 -11.89
CA ARG A 99 6.52 18.14 -10.67
C ARG A 99 7.23 16.79 -10.65
N MET A 100 8.49 16.80 -10.22
CA MET A 100 9.25 15.57 -10.04
C MET A 100 8.60 14.73 -8.95
N ARG A 101 8.29 13.48 -9.29
CA ARG A 101 7.71 12.50 -8.38
C ARG A 101 8.73 11.41 -8.09
N VAL A 102 8.96 11.14 -6.82
CA VAL A 102 9.87 10.09 -6.36
C VAL A 102 9.08 9.09 -5.54
N ILE A 103 9.13 7.81 -5.93
CA ILE A 103 8.49 6.72 -5.18
C ILE A 103 9.58 5.88 -4.51
N VAL A 104 9.54 5.83 -3.18
CA VAL A 104 10.42 5.02 -2.34
C VAL A 104 9.86 3.60 -2.28
N LEU A 105 10.68 2.62 -2.62
CA LEU A 105 10.31 1.20 -2.68
C LEU A 105 11.35 0.32 -2.00
N ASP A 106 10.93 -0.84 -1.53
CA ASP A 106 11.82 -1.93 -1.17
C ASP A 106 12.37 -2.65 -2.43
N ASN A 107 13.18 -3.70 -2.24
CA ASN A 107 13.72 -4.49 -3.35
C ASN A 107 12.80 -5.66 -3.75
N GLY A 108 11.48 -5.49 -3.63
CA GLY A 108 10.48 -6.47 -4.02
C GLY A 108 10.71 -7.03 -5.44
N SER A 109 10.40 -8.31 -5.62
CA SER A 109 10.65 -9.00 -6.89
C SER A 109 9.80 -8.45 -8.04
N ILE A 110 8.61 -7.92 -7.75
CA ILE A 110 7.76 -7.31 -8.76
C ILE A 110 8.32 -5.97 -9.23
N HIS A 111 8.86 -5.17 -8.30
CA HIS A 111 9.49 -3.86 -8.55
C HIS A 111 10.75 -4.02 -9.39
N THR A 112 11.59 -5.01 -9.05
CA THR A 112 12.91 -5.21 -9.66
C THR A 112 12.92 -6.21 -10.82
N SER A 113 11.73 -6.65 -11.25
CA SER A 113 11.56 -7.56 -12.38
C SER A 113 12.13 -7.00 -13.67
N LYS A 114 12.47 -7.89 -14.62
CA LYS A 114 13.02 -7.48 -15.92
C LYS A 114 12.07 -6.52 -16.65
N ILE A 115 10.78 -6.86 -16.68
CA ILE A 115 9.77 -6.06 -17.38
C ILE A 115 9.54 -4.69 -16.71
N ALA A 116 9.66 -4.61 -15.38
CA ALA A 116 9.56 -3.33 -14.67
C ALA A 116 10.78 -2.45 -14.97
N LYS A 117 12.00 -3.02 -14.93
CA LYS A 117 13.23 -2.29 -15.25
C LYS A 117 13.25 -1.72 -16.67
N GLU A 118 12.67 -2.44 -17.63
CA GLU A 118 12.52 -1.97 -19.01
C GLU A 118 11.67 -0.68 -19.12
N LYS A 119 10.85 -0.38 -18.11
CA LYS A 119 9.99 0.81 -18.06
C LYS A 119 10.61 2.01 -17.35
N TYR A 120 11.72 1.84 -16.63
CA TYR A 120 12.26 2.91 -15.77
C TYR A 120 12.58 4.17 -16.55
N SER A 121 13.28 4.06 -17.69
CA SER A 121 13.61 5.23 -18.51
C SER A 121 12.36 5.94 -19.03
N GLN A 122 11.30 5.19 -19.39
CA GLN A 122 10.02 5.77 -19.81
C GLN A 122 9.35 6.56 -18.68
N TRP A 123 9.47 6.10 -17.44
CA TRP A 123 8.94 6.80 -16.26
C TRP A 123 9.77 8.03 -15.91
N GLU A 124 11.09 7.94 -15.98
CA GLU A 124 12.00 9.05 -15.71
C GLU A 124 11.79 10.21 -16.70
N GLU A 125 11.57 9.91 -18.00
CA GLU A 125 11.21 10.90 -19.02
C GLU A 125 9.92 11.65 -18.70
N LYS A 126 9.01 11.03 -17.95
CA LYS A 126 7.75 11.62 -17.47
C LYS A 126 7.86 12.27 -16.09
N GLY A 127 9.07 12.34 -15.53
CA GLY A 127 9.32 12.94 -14.21
C GLY A 127 9.02 12.02 -13.02
N LEU A 128 8.85 10.70 -13.26
CA LEU A 128 8.70 9.70 -12.20
C LEU A 128 10.02 8.95 -11.98
N PHE A 129 10.55 9.02 -10.76
CA PHE A 129 11.78 8.35 -10.35
C PHE A 129 11.51 7.32 -9.25
N LEU A 130 12.19 6.18 -9.31
CA LEU A 130 12.09 5.14 -8.28
C LEU A 130 13.33 5.16 -7.38
N PHE A 131 13.11 5.26 -6.08
CA PHE A 131 14.17 5.22 -5.08
C PHE A 131 14.11 3.92 -4.27
N PHE A 132 15.04 3.00 -4.58
CA PHE A 132 15.13 1.72 -3.87
C PHE A 132 15.89 1.86 -2.55
N LEU A 133 15.26 1.41 -1.46
CA LEU A 133 15.86 1.30 -0.13
C LEU A 133 16.95 0.21 -0.09
N PRO A 134 17.87 0.25 0.88
CA PRO A 134 18.77 -0.87 1.14
C PRO A 134 17.99 -2.14 1.52
N PRO A 135 18.54 -3.33 1.27
CA PRO A 135 17.92 -4.58 1.70
C PRO A 135 17.67 -4.61 3.22
N TYR A 136 16.52 -5.17 3.62
CA TYR A 136 16.12 -5.37 5.02
C TYR A 136 15.94 -4.08 5.86
N CYS A 137 15.60 -2.95 5.23
CA CYS A 137 15.35 -1.68 5.91
C CYS A 137 13.86 -1.28 5.90
N SER A 138 12.96 -2.20 6.30
CA SER A 138 11.52 -1.91 6.37
C SER A 138 11.18 -0.76 7.31
N GLU A 139 11.98 -0.54 8.36
CA GLU A 139 11.83 0.60 9.29
C GLU A 139 11.98 1.97 8.60
N MET A 140 12.61 2.03 7.42
CA MET A 140 12.73 3.27 6.64
C MET A 140 11.52 3.55 5.74
N ASN A 141 10.61 2.58 5.59
CA ASN A 141 9.44 2.71 4.74
C ASN A 141 8.22 3.12 5.57
N ASN A 142 7.92 4.42 5.60
CA ASN A 142 6.93 4.96 6.55
C ASN A 142 5.49 4.42 6.32
N ILE A 143 5.18 3.89 5.14
CA ILE A 143 3.87 3.26 4.85
C ILE A 143 3.65 1.97 5.67
N GLU A 144 4.69 1.31 6.18
CA GLU A 144 4.55 0.12 7.02
C GLU A 144 3.73 0.42 8.30
N LEU A 145 3.86 1.64 8.84
CA LEU A 145 3.04 2.08 9.97
C LEU A 145 1.56 2.19 9.58
N GLU A 146 1.26 2.64 8.36
CA GLU A 146 -0.12 2.68 7.85
C GLU A 146 -0.76 1.29 7.84
N TRP A 147 0.00 0.26 7.45
CA TRP A 147 -0.45 -1.13 7.50
C TRP A 147 -0.67 -1.65 8.91
N GLN A 148 0.25 -1.35 9.82
CA GLN A 148 0.12 -1.76 11.23
C GLN A 148 -1.13 -1.15 11.86
N HIS A 149 -1.36 0.14 11.62
CA HIS A 149 -2.55 0.82 12.09
C HIS A 149 -3.82 0.25 11.49
N LEU A 150 -3.86 0.02 10.17
CA LEU A 150 -5.03 -0.55 9.51
C LEU A 150 -5.38 -1.93 10.08
N LYS A 151 -4.39 -2.81 10.26
CA LYS A 151 -4.61 -4.15 10.82
C LYS A 151 -5.05 -4.10 12.28
N ARG A 152 -4.38 -3.30 13.12
CA ARG A 152 -4.64 -3.24 14.55
C ARG A 152 -5.93 -2.50 14.88
N ASP A 153 -6.15 -1.36 14.25
CA ASP A 153 -7.19 -0.41 14.66
C ASP A 153 -8.52 -0.68 13.92
N GLN A 154 -8.49 -1.27 12.72
CA GLN A 154 -9.69 -1.46 11.89
C GLN A 154 -10.11 -2.92 11.69
N LEU A 155 -9.17 -3.87 11.71
CA LEU A 155 -9.45 -5.28 11.37
C LEU A 155 -9.31 -6.24 12.55
N ALA A 156 -8.62 -5.84 13.62
CA ALA A 156 -8.31 -6.74 14.72
C ALA A 156 -9.58 -7.27 15.40
N GLY A 157 -9.60 -8.58 15.62
CA GLY A 157 -10.71 -9.26 16.30
C GLY A 157 -11.95 -9.49 15.42
N GLN A 158 -11.92 -9.09 14.15
CA GLN A 158 -13.02 -9.32 13.20
C GLN A 158 -12.77 -10.57 12.35
N MET A 159 -13.85 -11.25 11.99
CA MET A 159 -13.83 -12.41 11.10
C MET A 159 -14.77 -12.11 9.95
N PHE A 160 -14.30 -12.28 8.72
CA PHE A 160 -15.07 -11.94 7.52
C PHE A 160 -15.56 -13.21 6.82
N GLU A 161 -16.79 -13.22 6.32
CA GLU A 161 -17.38 -14.36 5.62
C GLU A 161 -16.92 -14.43 4.15
N THR A 162 -16.77 -13.26 3.52
CA THR A 162 -16.38 -13.15 2.11
C THR A 162 -15.16 -12.25 1.88
N GLU A 163 -14.45 -12.47 0.78
CA GLU A 163 -13.36 -11.59 0.36
C GLU A 163 -13.85 -10.18 0.00
N LYS A 164 -15.10 -10.06 -0.46
CA LYS A 164 -15.76 -8.76 -0.71
C LYS A 164 -15.95 -7.99 0.60
N GLU A 165 -16.45 -8.65 1.63
CA GLU A 165 -16.63 -8.03 2.95
C GLU A 165 -15.29 -7.56 3.54
N LEU A 166 -14.26 -8.41 3.49
CA LEU A 166 -12.91 -8.01 3.89
C LEU A 166 -12.41 -6.80 3.10
N ALA A 167 -12.64 -6.76 1.78
CA ALA A 167 -12.25 -5.63 0.95
C ALA A 167 -12.99 -4.34 1.35
N CYS A 168 -14.30 -4.40 1.62
CA CYS A 168 -15.06 -3.25 2.12
C CYS A 168 -14.49 -2.71 3.43
N HIS A 169 -14.18 -3.58 4.39
CA HIS A 169 -13.59 -3.15 5.67
C HIS A 169 -12.18 -2.56 5.52
N VAL A 170 -11.37 -3.10 4.60
CA VAL A 170 -10.07 -2.51 4.25
C VAL A 170 -10.24 -1.11 3.65
N ILE A 171 -11.18 -0.94 2.71
CA ILE A 171 -11.47 0.35 2.07
C ILE A 171 -11.96 1.36 3.10
N TRP A 172 -12.94 1.01 3.93
CA TRP A 172 -13.41 1.88 5.01
C TRP A 172 -12.31 2.25 5.99
N GLY A 173 -11.42 1.30 6.32
CA GLY A 173 -10.28 1.58 7.18
C GLY A 173 -9.30 2.58 6.57
N LEU A 174 -9.08 2.55 5.26
CA LEU A 174 -8.27 3.53 4.55
C LEU A 174 -8.95 4.90 4.49
N GLU A 175 -10.23 4.93 4.11
CA GLU A 175 -11.04 6.17 4.03
C GLU A 175 -11.10 6.87 5.38
N HIS A 176 -11.41 6.14 6.46
CA HIS A 176 -11.44 6.70 7.82
C HIS A 176 -10.08 7.28 8.25
N ARG A 177 -8.98 6.65 7.84
CA ARG A 177 -7.63 7.19 8.09
C ARG A 177 -7.35 8.43 7.25
N GLY A 178 -7.77 8.45 5.98
CA GLY A 178 -7.70 9.63 5.12
C GLY A 178 -8.45 10.81 5.71
N GLU A 179 -9.67 10.60 6.20
CA GLU A 179 -10.46 11.62 6.89
C GLU A 179 -9.75 12.14 8.15
N LYS A 180 -9.25 11.23 9.00
CA LYS A 180 -8.56 11.60 10.24
C LYS A 180 -7.21 12.30 9.99
N GLY A 181 -6.49 11.87 8.96
CA GLY A 181 -5.19 12.39 8.56
C GLY A 181 -5.27 13.58 7.59
N GLN A 182 -6.48 13.96 7.17
CA GLN A 182 -6.75 15.03 6.21
C GLN A 182 -6.03 14.88 4.86
N TYR A 183 -5.98 13.65 4.34
CA TYR A 183 -5.40 13.34 3.03
C TYR A 183 -6.40 12.56 2.16
N SER A 184 -6.29 12.67 0.84
CA SER A 184 -7.20 11.95 -0.07
C SER A 184 -6.80 10.48 -0.22
N VAL A 185 -7.78 9.62 -0.49
CA VAL A 185 -7.56 8.18 -0.70
C VAL A 185 -8.12 7.81 -2.06
N ASP A 186 -7.27 7.31 -2.94
CA ASP A 186 -7.58 7.17 -4.36
C ASP A 186 -7.34 5.73 -4.83
N PHE A 187 -8.41 5.10 -5.31
CA PHE A 187 -8.33 3.75 -5.85
C PHE A 187 -7.79 3.75 -7.29
N VAL A 188 -6.80 2.91 -7.55
CA VAL A 188 -6.22 2.69 -8.88
C VAL A 188 -6.54 1.27 -9.33
N ASN A 189 -7.19 1.13 -10.49
CA ASN A 189 -7.47 -0.17 -11.08
C ASN A 189 -6.29 -0.67 -11.92
N VAL A 190 -5.46 -1.54 -11.33
CA VAL A 190 -4.29 -2.15 -12.00
C VAL A 190 -4.62 -3.36 -12.86
N ARG A 191 -5.86 -3.86 -12.83
CA ARG A 191 -6.33 -5.01 -13.62
C ARG A 191 -7.63 -4.66 -14.36
N PRO A 192 -7.63 -3.68 -15.28
CA PRO A 192 -8.84 -3.18 -15.93
C PRO A 192 -9.61 -4.24 -16.74
N HIS A 193 -8.92 -5.31 -17.18
CA HIS A 193 -9.51 -6.39 -17.97
C HIS A 193 -10.09 -7.55 -17.13
N LEU A 194 -9.89 -7.55 -15.81
CA LEU A 194 -10.52 -8.50 -14.91
C LEU A 194 -11.70 -7.78 -14.26
N HIS A 195 -12.90 -8.37 -14.35
CA HIS A 195 -14.11 -7.78 -13.78
C HIS A 195 -13.84 -7.33 -12.34
N SER A 196 -14.00 -6.02 -12.12
CA SER A 196 -13.86 -5.34 -10.84
C SER A 196 -14.78 -5.97 -9.80
N PHE A 197 -14.43 -5.83 -8.53
CA PHE A 197 -15.25 -6.18 -7.37
C PHE A 197 -16.52 -5.32 -7.30
N THR A 198 -17.46 -5.51 -8.22
CA THR A 198 -18.86 -5.18 -8.02
C THR A 198 -19.60 -6.44 -7.55
#